data_AF-M9VYB5-F1
#
_entry.id   AF-M9VYB5-F1
#
_cell.length_a   1.000
_cell.length_b   1.000
_cell.length_c   1.000
_cell.angle_alpha   90.00
_cell.angle_beta   90.00
_cell.angle_gamma   90.00
#
_symmetry.space_group_name_H-M   'P 1'
#
loop_
_entity.id
_entity.type
_entity.pdbx_description
1 polymer ?
#
loop_
_entity_poly.entity_id
_entity_poly.type
_entity_poly.pdbx_seq_one_letter_code
_entity_poly.pdbx_strand_id
1 'polypeptide(L)'
;SVLKDVCKITKDHSNSTPGQTEGPCAGKDSKNKMFEMEYGWTPTSSKSITHNDVYMPPRREHICTSNLEFLETYNKPLNGMEIVKNGKNGKLVNDSFLGDVLLSAKYEAENIKKKYENQPGYNEGETMCRAIKYSFADLGDIIRGRDRWDLDVGSNKMDVILKNIFGTLYKSLDGIKENPQYADDERNIPAYKLLREDWWEANRHQIWKAMKCTTKNINNNKCNGIPIEDYIPQRLRWMTEWAEWYCKMQSQEYDKLKEGCKLCMGNDKSKTCWKNSPKCTSCTAASDAYKEKVDLWRIQWETISEKYQKLYEEARIHAFNGGPDYYNTEVPKEDQSVYDFLYYLHLQNGGKRGPPDDIHGGTSRDIHDKRDATDDTPSTVYSTPEGYIHQEAHISDCKEQTHLCNKNSDDSDKEYAFRSVPHDQDTACDCKKWTKKTDACTIVTNLVKNNDGEKKINGCGTKTNVTYPEWKYHNSSGLVREDGVCMPPRRQKLCLHYLTKLNNLKSKEDIRKNFITCAVIETHFAWDRYKTKNLGAVDQLKNRKIPDEFKRQMFYTFGDYRDICL
;
A
#
# COMPACT_ATOMS: atom_id res chain seq x y z
N SER A 1 -26.65 36.86 -6.50
CA SER A 1 -27.96 36.24 -6.78
C SER A 1 -28.21 35.17 -5.73
N VAL A 2 -29.45 34.89 -5.34
CA VAL A 2 -29.75 33.74 -4.46
C VAL A 2 -29.68 32.48 -5.32
N LEU A 3 -28.87 31.49 -4.91
CA LEU A 3 -28.75 30.21 -5.60
C LEU A 3 -30.11 29.46 -5.54
N LYS A 4 -30.90 29.52 -6.61
CA LYS A 4 -32.21 28.86 -6.70
C LYS A 4 -32.12 27.38 -7.05
N ASP A 5 -31.12 27.01 -7.85
CA ASP A 5 -30.91 25.65 -8.32
C ASP A 5 -29.41 25.39 -8.55
N VAL A 6 -28.82 24.57 -7.69
CA VAL A 6 -27.39 24.21 -7.76
C VAL A 6 -27.03 23.46 -9.04
N CYS A 7 -27.98 22.79 -9.69
CA CYS A 7 -27.70 22.06 -10.93
C CYS A 7 -27.58 22.99 -12.16
N LYS A 8 -28.00 24.26 -12.05
CA LYS A 8 -27.95 25.24 -13.13
C LYS A 8 -26.72 26.14 -13.09
N ILE A 9 -25.83 25.97 -12.12
CA ILE A 9 -24.60 26.76 -12.05
C ILE A 9 -23.67 26.37 -13.21
N THR A 10 -23.08 27.41 -13.79
CA THR A 10 -22.09 27.33 -14.87
C THR A 10 -20.77 27.90 -14.36
N LYS A 11 -19.69 27.75 -15.16
CA LYS A 11 -18.38 28.36 -14.89
C LYS A 11 -18.42 29.88 -14.62
N ASP A 12 -19.46 30.57 -15.06
CA ASP A 12 -19.64 32.02 -14.83
C ASP A 12 -20.07 32.35 -13.38
N HIS A 13 -20.42 31.34 -12.59
CA HIS A 13 -20.77 31.45 -11.18
C HIS A 13 -19.55 31.19 -10.28
N SER A 14 -18.41 31.81 -10.61
CA SER A 14 -17.12 31.62 -9.95
C SER A 14 -16.52 32.98 -9.54
N ASN A 15 -15.81 33.02 -8.42
CA ASN A 15 -15.01 34.19 -8.01
C ASN A 15 -13.52 34.01 -8.34
N SER A 16 -13.18 33.09 -9.24
CA SER A 16 -11.83 32.89 -9.75
C SER A 16 -11.34 34.06 -10.60
N THR A 17 -10.04 34.36 -10.57
CA THR A 17 -9.41 35.40 -11.37
C THR A 17 -9.67 35.20 -12.87
N PRO A 18 -10.24 36.20 -13.58
CA PRO A 18 -10.49 36.11 -15.01
C PRO A 18 -9.21 35.80 -15.80
N GLY A 19 -9.30 34.85 -16.74
CA GLY A 19 -8.19 34.46 -17.61
C GLY A 19 -7.15 33.53 -16.98
N GLN A 20 -7.22 33.23 -15.67
CA GLN A 20 -6.34 32.25 -15.02
C GLN A 20 -6.87 30.81 -15.14
N THR A 21 -8.18 30.65 -15.30
CA THR A 21 -8.84 29.35 -15.44
C THR A 21 -10.07 29.45 -16.35
N GLU A 22 -10.33 28.39 -17.11
CA GLU A 22 -11.53 28.26 -17.95
C GLU A 22 -12.69 27.58 -17.21
N GLY A 23 -12.49 27.18 -15.95
CA GLY A 23 -13.46 26.50 -15.10
C GLY A 23 -12.82 25.44 -14.20
N PRO A 24 -13.59 24.74 -13.36
CA PRO A 24 -13.04 23.84 -12.34
C PRO A 24 -12.09 22.75 -12.84
N CYS A 25 -12.34 22.21 -14.04
CA CYS A 25 -11.54 21.14 -14.64
C CYS A 25 -10.44 21.63 -15.59
N ALA A 26 -10.18 22.95 -15.67
CA ALA A 26 -9.18 23.49 -16.60
C ALA A 26 -7.79 22.91 -16.33
N GLY A 27 -7.14 22.39 -17.39
CA GLY A 27 -5.82 21.76 -17.30
C GLY A 27 -5.78 20.40 -16.58
N LYS A 28 -6.91 19.91 -16.04
CA LYS A 28 -6.95 18.64 -15.31
C LYS A 28 -7.02 17.47 -16.29
N ASP A 29 -6.01 16.60 -16.22
CA ASP A 29 -5.86 15.41 -17.08
C ASP A 29 -5.83 15.67 -18.59
N SER A 30 -5.16 16.73 -19.04
CA SER A 30 -5.05 17.05 -20.48
C SER A 30 -4.40 15.95 -21.32
N LYS A 31 -3.69 15.01 -20.68
CA LYS A 31 -3.01 13.87 -21.31
C LYS A 31 -3.79 12.55 -21.20
N ASN A 32 -4.99 12.53 -20.61
CA ASN A 32 -5.82 11.33 -20.40
C ASN A 32 -5.11 10.19 -19.64
N LYS A 33 -4.36 10.53 -18.60
CA LYS A 33 -3.57 9.63 -17.75
C LYS A 33 -4.35 9.04 -16.58
N MET A 34 -5.57 9.49 -16.32
CA MET A 34 -6.38 9.04 -15.17
C MET A 34 -6.62 7.51 -15.16
N PHE A 35 -6.59 6.84 -16.33
CA PHE A 35 -6.75 5.39 -16.46
C PHE A 35 -5.45 4.66 -16.82
N GLU A 36 -4.29 5.33 -16.80
CA GLU A 36 -2.99 4.68 -17.05
C GLU A 36 -2.57 3.88 -15.79
N MET A 37 -2.87 2.58 -15.78
CA MET A 37 -2.64 1.68 -14.63
C MET A 37 -1.38 0.80 -14.75
N GLU A 38 -0.71 0.81 -15.91
CA GLU A 38 0.29 -0.21 -16.26
C GLU A 38 1.45 -0.30 -15.26
N TYR A 39 1.85 0.84 -14.70
CA TYR A 39 3.00 0.95 -13.79
C TYR A 39 2.59 1.20 -12.33
N GLY A 40 1.32 0.96 -11.99
CA GLY A 40 0.78 1.30 -10.68
C GLY A 40 0.61 2.80 -10.49
N TRP A 41 0.43 3.21 -9.24
CA TRP A 41 0.23 4.62 -8.90
C TRP A 41 1.55 5.31 -8.62
N THR A 42 1.59 6.63 -8.80
CA THR A 42 2.79 7.41 -8.50
C THR A 42 2.95 7.51 -6.98
N PRO A 43 4.13 7.17 -6.43
CA PRO A 43 4.39 7.39 -5.01
C PRO A 43 4.38 8.88 -4.69
N THR A 44 3.77 9.24 -3.57
CA THR A 44 3.75 10.63 -3.09
C THR A 44 5.12 11.11 -2.66
N SER A 45 6.16 10.28 -2.53
CA SER A 45 7.54 10.75 -2.27
C SER A 45 8.07 11.76 -3.29
N SER A 46 7.52 11.76 -4.51
CA SER A 46 7.81 12.77 -5.55
C SER A 46 6.94 14.04 -5.48
N LYS A 47 5.93 14.05 -4.59
CA LYS A 47 4.81 15.01 -4.54
C LYS A 47 4.42 15.44 -3.11
N SER A 48 5.06 14.87 -2.09
CA SER A 48 4.88 15.11 -0.66
C SER A 48 6.20 14.89 0.07
N ILE A 49 6.58 15.84 0.94
CA ILE A 49 7.75 15.69 1.83
C ILE A 49 7.35 14.90 3.09
N THR A 50 6.09 15.03 3.52
CA THR A 50 5.58 14.51 4.79
C THR A 50 4.93 13.13 4.66
N HIS A 51 4.60 12.70 3.45
CA HIS A 51 4.00 11.40 3.17
C HIS A 51 4.74 10.72 2.02
N ASN A 52 5.86 10.05 2.28
CA ASN A 52 6.63 9.36 1.23
C ASN A 52 6.16 7.92 0.94
N ASP A 53 5.22 7.43 1.74
CA ASP A 53 4.72 6.07 1.82
C ASP A 53 3.25 5.93 1.36
N VAL A 54 2.74 6.95 0.65
CA VAL A 54 1.37 7.00 0.13
C VAL A 54 1.40 6.88 -1.38
N TYR A 55 0.39 6.24 -1.96
CA TYR A 55 0.20 6.16 -3.41
C TYR A 55 -1.01 7.01 -3.77
N MET A 56 -0.80 8.02 -4.62
CA MET A 56 -1.86 8.97 -4.94
C MET A 56 -2.76 8.44 -6.06
N PRO A 57 -4.09 8.42 -5.88
CA PRO A 57 -5.01 8.03 -6.94
C PRO A 57 -4.88 9.01 -8.14
N PRO A 58 -4.78 8.51 -9.38
CA PRO A 58 -4.82 9.35 -10.58
C PRO A 58 -6.08 10.24 -10.67
N ARG A 59 -7.21 9.77 -10.11
CA ARG A 59 -8.44 10.55 -9.96
C ARG A 59 -8.20 11.82 -9.12
N ARG A 60 -7.59 11.68 -7.93
CA ARG A 60 -7.25 12.82 -7.05
C ARG A 60 -6.27 13.76 -7.74
N GLU A 61 -5.29 13.22 -8.45
CA GLU A 61 -4.27 14.00 -9.17
C GLU A 61 -4.89 14.95 -10.22
N HIS A 62 -6.08 14.60 -10.70
CA HIS A 62 -6.80 15.32 -11.73
C HIS A 62 -8.19 15.81 -11.29
N ILE A 63 -8.36 16.03 -9.98
CA ILE A 63 -9.60 16.56 -9.41
C ILE A 63 -9.89 17.99 -9.91
N CYS A 64 -11.16 18.28 -10.19
CA CYS A 64 -11.59 19.58 -10.71
C CYS A 64 -11.66 20.69 -9.65
N THR A 65 -10.50 21.21 -9.25
CA THR A 65 -10.34 22.30 -8.25
C THR A 65 -9.72 23.58 -8.80
N SER A 66 -9.59 23.72 -10.13
CA SER A 66 -8.87 24.85 -10.73
C SER A 66 -9.49 26.21 -10.36
N ASN A 67 -10.82 26.33 -10.29
CA ASN A 67 -11.46 27.57 -9.83
C ASN A 67 -11.08 27.94 -8.39
N LEU A 68 -10.95 26.94 -7.51
CA LEU A 68 -10.54 27.12 -6.13
C LEU A 68 -9.07 27.55 -6.02
N GLU A 69 -8.20 27.01 -6.89
CA GLU A 69 -6.75 27.33 -6.96
C GLU A 69 -6.47 28.77 -7.41
N PHE A 70 -7.48 29.45 -7.98
CA PHE A 70 -7.38 30.79 -8.54
C PHE A 70 -8.45 31.75 -7.97
N LEU A 71 -8.99 31.52 -6.76
CA LEU A 71 -9.92 32.47 -6.13
C LEU A 71 -9.26 33.80 -5.83
N GLU A 72 -9.95 34.89 -6.16
CA GLU A 72 -9.49 36.24 -5.90
C GLU A 72 -9.90 36.72 -4.50
N THR A 73 -9.12 36.31 -3.49
CA THR A 73 -9.43 36.60 -2.08
C THR A 73 -9.24 38.07 -1.68
N TYR A 74 -8.56 38.88 -2.49
CA TYR A 74 -8.32 40.30 -2.18
C TYR A 74 -9.38 41.24 -2.78
N ASN A 75 -10.23 40.76 -3.70
CA ASN A 75 -11.34 41.54 -4.26
C ASN A 75 -12.70 41.12 -3.69
N LYS A 76 -13.72 41.93 -4.00
CA LYS A 76 -15.11 41.61 -3.68
C LYS A 76 -15.55 40.40 -4.53
N PRO A 77 -16.35 39.48 -3.99
CA PRO A 77 -16.92 39.48 -2.64
C PRO A 77 -16.02 38.87 -1.55
N LEU A 78 -14.96 38.14 -1.91
CA LEU A 78 -14.20 37.28 -0.99
C LEU A 78 -13.35 38.04 0.05
N ASN A 79 -13.02 39.31 -0.19
CA ASN A 79 -12.36 40.18 0.80
C ASN A 79 -13.32 40.69 1.90
N GLY A 80 -14.62 40.41 1.76
CA GLY A 80 -15.69 40.81 2.68
C GLY A 80 -16.15 42.26 2.56
N MET A 81 -15.57 43.08 1.67
CA MET A 81 -15.97 44.48 1.54
C MET A 81 -17.34 44.61 0.83
N GLU A 82 -18.33 45.20 1.48
CA GLU A 82 -19.58 45.61 0.82
C GLU A 82 -19.49 46.98 0.16
N ILE A 83 -20.44 47.32 -0.71
CA ILE A 83 -20.57 48.67 -1.29
C ILE A 83 -21.30 49.63 -0.31
N VAL A 84 -22.12 49.11 0.61
CA VAL A 84 -23.19 49.90 1.27
C VAL A 84 -23.04 50.02 2.79
N LYS A 85 -22.16 49.24 3.44
CA LYS A 85 -21.83 49.35 4.87
C LYS A 85 -20.32 49.21 5.08
N ASN A 86 -19.72 50.16 5.79
CA ASN A 86 -18.31 50.07 6.21
C ASN A 86 -18.15 48.88 7.17
N GLY A 87 -17.70 47.73 6.67
CA GLY A 87 -17.47 46.52 7.45
C GLY A 87 -17.19 45.31 6.56
N LYS A 88 -16.56 44.27 7.14
CA LYS A 88 -16.44 42.97 6.47
C LYS A 88 -17.74 42.18 6.66
N ASN A 89 -18.35 41.71 5.57
CA ASN A 89 -19.51 40.83 5.63
C ASN A 89 -19.08 39.36 5.51
N GLY A 90 -18.90 38.69 6.65
CA GLY A 90 -18.53 37.27 6.70
C GLY A 90 -19.54 36.35 6.03
N LYS A 91 -20.84 36.69 6.09
CA LYS A 91 -21.90 35.92 5.44
C LYS A 91 -21.75 35.94 3.91
N LEU A 92 -21.46 37.11 3.33
CA LEU A 92 -21.23 37.23 1.89
C LEU A 92 -20.02 36.41 1.43
N VAL A 93 -18.93 36.44 2.20
CA VAL A 93 -17.72 35.63 1.92
C VAL A 93 -18.06 34.14 2.01
N ASN A 94 -18.75 33.72 3.06
CA ASN A 94 -19.18 32.33 3.25
C ASN A 94 -20.04 31.83 2.08
N ASP A 95 -21.08 32.59 1.72
CA ASP A 95 -22.02 32.21 0.67
C ASP A 95 -21.32 32.17 -0.70
N SER A 96 -20.37 33.09 -0.94
CA SER A 96 -19.59 33.15 -2.19
C SER A 96 -18.61 31.98 -2.30
N PHE A 97 -17.85 31.71 -1.23
CA PHE A 97 -16.93 30.59 -1.18
C PHE A 97 -17.65 29.24 -1.31
N LEU A 98 -18.78 29.06 -0.62
CA LEU A 98 -19.62 27.88 -0.78
C LEU A 98 -20.03 27.71 -2.25
N GLY A 99 -20.44 28.79 -2.93
CA GLY A 99 -20.76 28.77 -4.35
C GLY A 99 -19.65 28.18 -5.23
N ASP A 100 -18.41 28.61 -5.02
CA ASP A 100 -17.24 28.09 -5.73
C ASP A 100 -16.96 26.61 -5.42
N VAL A 101 -17.13 26.17 -4.17
CA VAL A 101 -16.99 24.75 -3.78
C VAL A 101 -18.08 23.88 -4.40
N LEU A 102 -19.33 24.36 -4.43
CA LEU A 102 -20.45 23.69 -5.12
C LEU A 102 -20.17 23.55 -6.62
N LEU A 103 -19.58 24.58 -7.24
CA LEU A 103 -19.20 24.57 -8.65
C LEU A 103 -18.14 23.50 -8.93
N SER A 104 -17.07 23.43 -8.12
CA SER A 104 -16.04 22.39 -8.24
C SER A 104 -16.62 20.99 -8.09
N ALA A 105 -17.45 20.78 -7.07
CA ALA A 105 -18.07 19.49 -6.81
C ALA A 105 -18.96 19.02 -7.98
N LYS A 106 -19.79 19.91 -8.53
CA LYS A 106 -20.61 19.63 -9.71
C LYS A 106 -19.75 19.21 -10.91
N TYR A 107 -18.76 20.03 -11.26
CA TYR A 107 -17.93 19.80 -12.43
C TYR A 107 -17.03 18.57 -12.29
N GLU A 108 -16.58 18.25 -11.08
CA GLU A 108 -15.87 17.01 -10.78
C GLU A 108 -16.73 15.78 -11.08
N ALA A 109 -17.98 15.77 -10.60
CA ALA A 109 -18.90 14.68 -10.90
C ALA A 109 -19.20 14.56 -12.41
N GLU A 110 -19.38 15.69 -13.11
CA GLU A 110 -19.56 15.73 -14.58
C GLU A 110 -18.33 15.18 -15.32
N ASN A 111 -17.13 15.55 -14.87
CA ASN A 111 -15.87 15.11 -15.46
C ASN A 111 -15.65 13.60 -15.25
N ILE A 112 -15.88 13.08 -14.03
CA ILE A 112 -15.83 11.64 -13.77
C ILE A 112 -16.80 10.91 -14.68
N LYS A 113 -18.08 11.31 -14.71
CA LYS A 113 -19.08 10.66 -15.55
C LYS A 113 -18.63 10.62 -17.01
N LYS A 114 -18.25 11.77 -17.57
CA LYS A 114 -17.82 11.88 -18.97
C LYS A 114 -16.63 10.95 -19.28
N LYS A 115 -15.65 10.88 -18.38
CA LYS A 115 -14.45 10.05 -18.59
C LYS A 115 -14.77 8.57 -18.49
N TYR A 116 -15.55 8.16 -17.50
CA TYR A 116 -15.86 6.75 -17.26
C TYR A 116 -16.84 6.18 -18.30
N GLU A 117 -17.83 6.97 -18.75
CA GLU A 117 -18.75 6.55 -19.83
C GLU A 117 -18.02 6.22 -21.14
N ASN A 118 -16.91 6.93 -21.41
CA ASN A 118 -16.09 6.75 -22.60
C ASN A 118 -14.94 5.75 -22.43
N GLN A 119 -14.77 5.16 -21.23
CA GLN A 119 -13.66 4.27 -20.93
C GLN A 119 -14.14 2.80 -20.93
N PRO A 120 -13.71 1.97 -21.90
CA PRO A 120 -14.08 0.56 -21.97
C PRO A 120 -13.69 -0.20 -20.69
N GLY A 121 -14.64 -0.90 -20.08
CA GLY A 121 -14.45 -1.66 -18.84
C GLY A 121 -14.68 -0.88 -17.54
N TYR A 122 -15.07 0.40 -17.62
CA TYR A 122 -15.28 1.28 -16.45
C TYR A 122 -16.61 2.03 -16.48
N ASN A 123 -17.42 1.82 -17.52
CA ASN A 123 -18.69 2.51 -17.75
C ASN A 123 -19.84 2.03 -16.85
N GLU A 124 -19.53 1.24 -15.82
CA GLU A 124 -20.50 0.74 -14.85
C GLU A 124 -20.91 1.83 -13.85
N GLY A 125 -22.21 1.90 -13.55
CA GLY A 125 -22.74 2.87 -12.60
C GLY A 125 -22.10 2.80 -11.21
N GLU A 126 -21.74 1.61 -10.72
CA GLU A 126 -21.11 1.42 -9.40
C GLU A 126 -19.68 1.98 -9.35
N THR A 127 -18.90 1.66 -10.37
CA THR A 127 -17.52 2.12 -10.51
C THR A 127 -17.49 3.65 -10.59
N MET A 128 -18.41 4.26 -11.34
CA MET A 128 -18.60 5.73 -11.37
C MET A 128 -19.04 6.30 -10.02
N CYS A 129 -20.00 5.66 -9.35
CA CYS A 129 -20.49 6.10 -8.04
C CYS A 129 -19.37 6.13 -6.99
N ARG A 130 -18.55 5.07 -6.91
CA ARG A 130 -17.40 5.01 -6.00
C ARG A 130 -16.41 6.15 -6.27
N ALA A 131 -16.04 6.38 -7.52
CA ALA A 131 -15.16 7.48 -7.89
C ALA A 131 -15.71 8.85 -7.46
N ILE A 132 -17.02 9.08 -7.62
CA ILE A 132 -17.67 10.34 -7.19
C ILE A 132 -17.65 10.48 -5.67
N LYS A 133 -17.85 9.39 -4.91
CA LYS A 133 -17.76 9.41 -3.44
C LYS A 133 -16.33 9.65 -2.95
N TYR A 134 -15.33 9.05 -3.58
CA TYR A 134 -13.93 9.33 -3.27
C TYR A 134 -13.56 10.79 -3.57
N SER A 135 -14.01 11.35 -4.71
CA SER A 135 -13.79 12.76 -5.03
C SER A 135 -14.52 13.71 -4.08
N PHE A 136 -15.71 13.36 -3.59
CA PHE A 136 -16.38 14.11 -2.52
C PHE A 136 -15.52 14.16 -1.25
N ALA A 137 -15.01 13.01 -0.82
CA ALA A 137 -14.17 12.91 0.38
C ALA A 137 -12.84 13.64 0.24
N ASP A 138 -12.20 13.55 -0.93
CA ASP A 138 -10.97 14.29 -1.23
C ASP A 138 -11.18 15.80 -1.29
N LEU A 139 -12.29 16.27 -1.87
CA LEU A 139 -12.65 17.69 -1.80
C LEU A 139 -12.81 18.12 -0.33
N GLY A 140 -13.41 17.28 0.51
CA GLY A 140 -13.49 17.51 1.95
C GLY A 140 -12.13 17.62 2.63
N ASP A 141 -11.18 16.76 2.28
CA ASP A 141 -9.83 16.82 2.83
C ASP A 141 -9.03 18.05 2.34
N ILE A 142 -9.23 18.48 1.10
CA ILE A 142 -8.68 19.74 0.60
C ILE A 142 -9.23 20.91 1.43
N ILE A 143 -10.55 21.01 1.57
CA ILE A 143 -11.17 22.11 2.32
C ILE A 143 -10.79 22.09 3.79
N ARG A 144 -10.73 20.91 4.44
CA ARG A 144 -10.33 20.76 5.85
C ARG A 144 -8.83 20.89 6.08
N GLY A 145 -8.02 20.76 5.03
CA GLY A 145 -6.57 20.82 5.11
C GLY A 145 -5.95 19.55 5.69
N ARG A 146 -6.55 18.41 5.34
CA ARG A 146 -6.11 17.05 5.68
C ARG A 146 -5.56 16.30 4.46
N ASP A 147 -5.55 16.96 3.30
CA ASP A 147 -5.10 16.37 2.04
C ASP A 147 -3.59 16.15 2.03
N ARG A 148 -3.17 14.98 1.55
CA ARG A 148 -1.77 14.51 1.57
C ARG A 148 -0.94 14.96 0.37
N TRP A 149 -1.46 15.81 -0.51
CA TRP A 149 -0.72 16.33 -1.66
C TRP A 149 -0.24 17.76 -1.40
N ASP A 150 0.83 17.89 -0.60
CA ASP A 150 1.32 19.17 -0.04
C ASP A 150 2.44 19.86 -0.84
N LEU A 151 3.09 19.20 -1.82
CA LEU A 151 4.11 19.87 -2.67
C LEU A 151 3.58 20.44 -3.97
N ASP A 152 2.32 20.22 -4.33
CA ASP A 152 1.79 20.79 -5.56
C ASP A 152 1.69 22.31 -5.47
N VAL A 153 2.01 22.99 -6.57
CA VAL A 153 1.95 24.45 -6.65
C VAL A 153 0.50 24.94 -6.48
N GLY A 154 -0.48 24.19 -6.99
CA GLY A 154 -1.91 24.46 -6.78
C GLY A 154 -2.31 24.28 -5.33
N SER A 155 -1.88 23.20 -4.66
CA SER A 155 -2.14 22.97 -3.23
C SER A 155 -1.59 24.10 -2.35
N ASN A 156 -0.34 24.54 -2.59
CA ASN A 156 0.26 25.65 -1.83
C ASN A 156 -0.50 26.97 -2.02
N LYS A 157 -0.98 27.26 -3.24
CA LYS A 157 -1.85 28.41 -3.49
C LYS A 157 -3.19 28.27 -2.75
N MET A 158 -3.76 27.06 -2.75
CA MET A 158 -5.00 26.76 -2.07
C MET A 158 -4.92 27.06 -0.57
N ASP A 159 -3.81 26.68 0.08
CA ASP A 159 -3.65 26.92 1.52
C ASP A 159 -3.67 28.41 1.88
N VAL A 160 -3.04 29.25 1.04
CA VAL A 160 -3.09 30.71 1.22
C VAL A 160 -4.51 31.24 1.01
N ILE A 161 -5.19 30.79 -0.03
CA ILE A 161 -6.58 31.16 -0.34
C ILE A 161 -7.51 30.78 0.81
N LEU A 162 -7.46 29.54 1.27
CA LEU A 162 -8.31 29.03 2.36
C LEU A 162 -7.99 29.77 3.66
N LYS A 163 -6.72 30.02 3.98
CA LYS A 163 -6.34 30.84 5.14
C LYS A 163 -6.96 32.24 5.10
N ASN A 164 -6.96 32.90 3.94
CA ASN A 164 -7.56 34.24 3.79
C ASN A 164 -9.08 34.23 3.94
N ILE A 165 -9.75 33.24 3.35
CA ILE A 165 -11.20 33.07 3.41
C ILE A 165 -11.61 32.80 4.86
N PHE A 166 -11.06 31.75 5.48
CA PHE A 166 -11.40 31.36 6.85
C PHE A 166 -10.98 32.41 7.88
N GLY A 167 -9.88 33.12 7.67
CA GLY A 167 -9.51 34.26 8.50
C GLY A 167 -10.47 35.43 8.39
N THR A 168 -11.15 35.61 7.25
CA THR A 168 -12.22 36.60 7.12
C THR A 168 -13.50 36.11 7.81
N LEU A 169 -13.87 34.83 7.66
CA LEU A 169 -15.01 34.23 8.37
C LEU A 169 -14.84 34.33 9.88
N TYR A 170 -13.69 33.93 10.41
CA TYR A 170 -13.35 34.01 11.83
C TYR A 170 -13.53 35.42 12.41
N LYS A 171 -13.18 36.46 11.64
CA LYS A 171 -13.24 37.86 12.10
C LYS A 171 -14.62 38.51 11.95
N SER A 172 -15.49 38.00 11.09
CA SER A 172 -16.67 38.75 10.62
C SER A 172 -17.96 37.97 10.45
N LEU A 173 -17.97 36.66 10.66
CA LEU A 173 -19.19 35.85 10.62
C LEU A 173 -19.80 35.77 12.03
N ASP A 174 -21.03 36.21 12.18
CA ASP A 174 -21.78 36.14 13.44
C ASP A 174 -21.88 34.68 13.91
N GLY A 175 -21.67 34.45 15.22
CA GLY A 175 -21.62 33.11 15.82
C GLY A 175 -20.25 32.41 15.74
N ILE A 176 -19.36 32.86 14.84
CA ILE A 176 -17.95 32.44 14.80
C ILE A 176 -17.06 33.50 15.45
N LYS A 177 -17.33 34.77 15.17
CA LYS A 177 -16.63 35.91 15.77
C LYS A 177 -16.72 35.82 17.30
N GLU A 178 -15.57 35.89 17.97
CA GLU A 178 -15.44 35.80 19.44
C GLU A 178 -15.86 34.45 20.05
N ASN A 179 -16.09 33.42 19.23
CA ASN A 179 -16.40 32.08 19.73
C ASN A 179 -15.14 31.43 20.34
N PRO A 180 -15.14 31.06 21.65
CA PRO A 180 -13.99 30.47 22.31
C PRO A 180 -13.52 29.14 21.71
N GLN A 181 -14.38 28.40 21.01
CA GLN A 181 -14.02 27.13 20.36
C GLN A 181 -12.89 27.32 19.33
N TYR A 182 -12.86 28.47 18.67
CA TYR A 182 -11.88 28.80 17.64
C TYR A 182 -10.79 29.74 18.16
N ALA A 183 -10.68 29.90 19.48
CA ALA A 183 -9.59 30.66 20.07
C ALA A 183 -8.24 30.04 19.63
N ASP A 184 -7.35 30.87 19.10
CA ASP A 184 -6.05 30.48 18.53
C ASP A 184 -6.09 29.52 17.32
N ASP A 185 -7.25 29.26 16.71
CA ASP A 185 -7.38 28.35 15.56
C ASP A 185 -6.55 28.82 14.34
N GLU A 186 -6.24 30.13 14.24
CA GLU A 186 -5.29 30.68 13.26
C GLU A 186 -3.89 30.06 13.34
N ARG A 187 -3.47 29.61 14.54
CA ARG A 187 -2.15 29.01 14.80
C ARG A 187 -2.12 27.49 14.58
N ASN A 188 -3.28 26.86 14.36
CA ASN A 188 -3.32 25.46 14.00
C ASN A 188 -2.62 25.22 12.65
N ILE A 189 -2.20 23.97 12.43
CA ILE A 189 -1.59 23.55 11.18
C ILE A 189 -2.51 22.51 10.53
N PRO A 190 -3.19 22.85 9.43
CA PRO A 190 -3.21 24.18 8.78
C PRO A 190 -4.05 25.21 9.54
N ALA A 191 -3.90 26.50 9.20
CA ALA A 191 -4.60 27.58 9.88
C ALA A 191 -6.13 27.42 9.77
N TYR A 192 -6.83 27.75 10.86
CA TYR A 192 -8.27 27.65 11.02
C TYR A 192 -8.81 26.20 10.87
N LYS A 193 -8.02 25.20 11.27
CA LYS A 193 -8.35 23.78 11.11
C LYS A 193 -9.72 23.42 11.70
N LEU A 194 -10.01 23.85 12.93
CA LEU A 194 -11.26 23.52 13.61
C LEU A 194 -12.45 24.15 12.89
N LEU A 195 -12.34 25.43 12.52
CA LEU A 195 -13.39 26.13 11.77
C LEU A 195 -13.61 25.51 10.38
N ARG A 196 -12.55 25.04 9.70
CA ARG A 196 -12.64 24.37 8.40
C ARG A 196 -13.37 23.01 8.52
N GLU A 197 -13.14 22.28 9.60
CA GLU A 197 -13.81 21.01 9.90
C GLU A 197 -15.31 21.20 10.13
N ASP A 198 -15.70 22.16 10.98
CA ASP A 198 -17.10 22.48 11.24
C ASP A 198 -17.79 23.07 10.01
N TRP A 199 -17.09 23.88 9.22
CA TRP A 199 -17.62 24.42 7.97
C TRP A 199 -17.90 23.31 6.97
N TRP A 200 -17.01 22.32 6.84
CA TRP A 200 -17.28 21.16 5.99
C TRP A 200 -18.51 20.40 6.47
N GLU A 201 -18.61 20.08 7.77
CA GLU A 201 -19.77 19.37 8.33
C GLU A 201 -21.09 20.11 8.07
N ALA A 202 -21.10 21.43 8.25
CA ALA A 202 -22.28 22.25 8.00
C ALA A 202 -22.71 22.28 6.52
N ASN A 203 -21.78 22.10 5.58
CA ASN A 203 -22.02 22.32 4.15
C ASN A 203 -21.95 21.05 3.27
N ARG A 204 -21.39 19.94 3.77
CA ARG A 204 -21.14 18.69 3.03
C ARG A 204 -22.39 18.14 2.34
N HIS A 205 -23.56 18.31 2.95
CA HIS A 205 -24.83 17.89 2.37
C HIS A 205 -25.20 18.70 1.10
N GLN A 206 -24.89 20.00 1.05
CA GLN A 206 -25.10 20.85 -0.12
C GLN A 206 -24.10 20.52 -1.23
N ILE A 207 -22.85 20.27 -0.84
CA ILE A 207 -21.76 19.87 -1.74
C ILE A 207 -22.11 18.54 -2.42
N TRP A 208 -22.56 17.55 -1.64
CA TRP A 208 -23.04 16.29 -2.21
C TRP A 208 -24.26 16.48 -3.11
N LYS A 209 -25.19 17.37 -2.76
CA LYS A 209 -26.33 17.72 -3.62
C LYS A 209 -25.89 18.28 -4.97
N ALA A 210 -24.80 19.04 -5.03
CA ALA A 210 -24.21 19.54 -6.27
C ALA A 210 -23.64 18.40 -7.13
N MET A 211 -22.85 17.49 -6.53
CA MET A 211 -22.35 16.29 -7.24
C MET A 211 -23.51 15.42 -7.76
N LYS A 212 -24.60 15.36 -6.99
CA LYS A 212 -25.77 14.58 -7.39
C LYS A 212 -26.49 15.09 -8.63
N CYS A 213 -26.30 16.35 -9.03
CA CYS A 213 -26.86 16.88 -10.28
C CYS A 213 -26.51 16.01 -11.49
N THR A 214 -25.32 15.42 -11.48
CA THR A 214 -24.83 14.50 -12.52
C THR A 214 -25.29 13.06 -12.31
N THR A 215 -25.37 12.62 -11.05
CA THR A 215 -25.64 11.21 -10.70
C THR A 215 -27.11 10.80 -10.80
N LYS A 216 -28.06 11.75 -10.92
CA LYS A 216 -29.51 11.44 -11.04
C LYS A 216 -29.84 10.49 -12.19
N ASN A 217 -29.01 10.46 -13.23
CA ASN A 217 -29.17 9.62 -14.40
C ASN A 217 -28.32 8.33 -14.33
N ILE A 218 -27.56 8.12 -13.25
CA ILE A 218 -26.86 6.87 -12.98
C ILE A 218 -27.87 5.97 -12.25
N ASN A 219 -28.12 4.76 -12.79
CA ASN A 219 -29.23 3.88 -12.36
C ASN A 219 -29.51 3.88 -10.84
N ASN A 220 -30.79 4.08 -10.53
CA ASN A 220 -31.34 4.90 -9.45
C ASN A 220 -31.15 4.43 -7.99
N ASN A 221 -30.17 3.57 -7.67
CA ASN A 221 -29.97 3.12 -6.28
C ASN A 221 -28.52 3.09 -5.78
N LYS A 222 -27.51 3.23 -6.65
CA LYS A 222 -26.12 2.89 -6.29
C LYS A 222 -25.26 4.09 -5.83
N CYS A 223 -25.77 5.31 -6.03
CA CYS A 223 -25.20 6.58 -5.56
C CYS A 223 -26.07 7.21 -4.43
N ASN A 224 -26.93 6.42 -3.78
CA ASN A 224 -27.88 6.94 -2.79
C ASN A 224 -27.22 7.21 -1.43
N GLY A 225 -27.86 8.08 -0.64
CA GLY A 225 -27.34 8.53 0.65
C GLY A 225 -26.34 9.68 0.51
N ILE A 226 -25.96 10.28 1.65
CA ILE A 226 -24.77 11.13 1.72
C ILE A 226 -23.58 10.18 1.95
N PRO A 227 -22.47 10.33 1.22
CA PRO A 227 -21.28 9.51 1.42
C PRO A 227 -20.84 9.56 2.88
N ILE A 228 -20.24 8.49 3.38
CA ILE A 228 -19.56 8.47 4.69
C ILE A 228 -18.05 8.50 4.54
N GLU A 229 -17.58 8.37 3.30
CA GLU A 229 -16.18 8.26 2.92
C GLU A 229 -15.39 9.47 3.43
N ASP A 230 -15.95 10.67 3.52
CA ASP A 230 -15.27 11.85 4.07
C ASP A 230 -15.00 11.80 5.58
N TYR A 231 -15.53 10.82 6.32
CA TYR A 231 -15.15 10.54 7.71
C TYR A 231 -14.02 9.51 7.83
N ILE A 232 -13.76 8.73 6.76
CA ILE A 232 -12.68 7.75 6.73
C ILE A 232 -11.37 8.48 6.40
N PRO A 233 -10.27 8.28 7.14
CA PRO A 233 -8.99 8.93 6.85
C PRO A 233 -8.50 8.68 5.41
N GLN A 234 -7.98 9.73 4.75
CA GLN A 234 -7.59 9.69 3.34
C GLN A 234 -6.67 8.52 2.96
N ARG A 235 -5.72 8.17 3.84
CA ARG A 235 -4.80 7.03 3.63
C ARG A 235 -5.56 5.72 3.42
N LEU A 236 -6.56 5.45 4.27
CA LEU A 236 -7.35 4.21 4.20
C LEU A 236 -8.25 4.19 2.96
N ARG A 237 -8.79 5.36 2.57
CA ARG A 237 -9.59 5.47 1.33
C ARG A 237 -8.76 5.24 0.08
N TRP A 238 -7.57 5.85 0.00
CA TRP A 238 -6.68 5.64 -1.13
C TRP A 238 -6.13 4.22 -1.17
N MET A 239 -5.87 3.59 -0.02
CA MET A 239 -5.56 2.14 0.04
C MET A 239 -6.70 1.28 -0.51
N THR A 240 -7.94 1.60 -0.14
CA THR A 240 -9.15 0.92 -0.63
C THR A 240 -9.29 1.09 -2.15
N GLU A 241 -9.23 2.33 -2.63
CA GLU A 241 -9.29 2.65 -4.05
C GLU A 241 -8.13 1.97 -4.82
N TRP A 242 -6.93 1.92 -4.26
CA TRP A 242 -5.77 1.25 -4.85
C TRP A 242 -6.06 -0.24 -5.10
N ALA A 243 -6.65 -0.95 -4.14
CA ALA A 243 -6.96 -2.37 -4.28
C ALA A 243 -8.04 -2.62 -5.36
N GLU A 244 -9.05 -1.74 -5.44
CA GLU A 244 -10.09 -1.81 -6.46
C GLU A 244 -9.52 -1.61 -7.87
N TRP A 245 -8.60 -0.67 -8.02
CA TRP A 245 -7.93 -0.39 -9.29
C TRP A 245 -6.92 -1.48 -9.68
N TYR A 246 -6.20 -2.04 -8.70
CA TYR A 246 -5.35 -3.20 -8.90
C TYR A 246 -6.13 -4.36 -9.52
N CYS A 247 -7.31 -4.68 -8.98
CA CYS A 247 -8.13 -5.77 -9.51
C CYS A 247 -8.58 -5.52 -10.95
N LYS A 248 -8.90 -4.27 -11.33
CA LYS A 248 -9.21 -3.91 -12.72
C LYS A 248 -8.01 -4.09 -13.64
N MET A 249 -6.81 -3.67 -13.20
CA MET A 249 -5.56 -3.89 -13.93
C MET A 249 -5.27 -5.39 -14.10
N GLN A 250 -5.33 -6.15 -13.01
CA GLN A 250 -5.10 -7.60 -12.98
C GLN A 250 -6.05 -8.32 -13.94
N SER A 251 -7.33 -7.96 -13.94
CA SER A 251 -8.36 -8.52 -14.81
C SER A 251 -8.07 -8.30 -16.30
N GLN A 252 -7.59 -7.11 -16.67
CA GLN A 252 -7.21 -6.78 -18.05
C GLN A 252 -5.94 -7.52 -18.50
N GLU A 253 -4.93 -7.60 -17.63
CA GLU A 253 -3.70 -8.33 -17.94
C GLU A 253 -3.93 -9.85 -17.97
N TYR A 254 -4.84 -10.37 -17.15
CA TYR A 254 -5.30 -11.76 -17.21
C TYR A 254 -5.91 -12.08 -18.58
N ASP A 255 -6.79 -11.21 -19.11
CA ASP A 255 -7.40 -11.43 -20.42
C ASP A 255 -6.35 -11.42 -21.56
N LYS A 256 -5.36 -10.53 -21.49
CA LYS A 256 -4.22 -10.49 -22.41
C LYS A 256 -3.38 -11.77 -22.33
N LEU A 257 -3.10 -12.24 -21.11
CA LEU A 257 -2.39 -13.49 -20.88
C LEU A 257 -3.13 -14.68 -21.51
N LYS A 258 -4.43 -14.79 -21.24
CA LYS A 258 -5.28 -15.87 -21.74
C LYS A 258 -5.33 -15.90 -23.27
N GLU A 259 -5.44 -14.75 -23.91
CA GLU A 259 -5.39 -14.66 -25.38
C GLU A 259 -4.00 -15.03 -25.91
N GLY A 260 -2.93 -14.54 -25.28
CA GLY A 260 -1.54 -14.87 -25.63
C GLY A 260 -1.21 -16.36 -25.52
N CYS A 261 -1.87 -17.06 -24.59
CA CYS A 261 -1.67 -18.49 -24.31
C CYS A 261 -2.65 -19.44 -25.02
N LYS A 262 -3.68 -18.92 -25.69
CA LYS A 262 -4.76 -19.69 -26.33
C LYS A 262 -4.30 -20.78 -27.29
N LEU A 263 -3.27 -20.52 -28.09
CA LEU A 263 -2.73 -21.47 -29.08
C LEU A 263 -1.67 -22.42 -28.51
N CYS A 264 -1.22 -22.20 -27.26
CA CYS A 264 -0.20 -23.03 -26.62
C CYS A 264 -0.80 -24.32 -26.04
N MET A 265 -2.09 -24.32 -25.72
CA MET A 265 -2.83 -25.50 -25.28
C MET A 265 -3.27 -26.34 -26.49
N GLY A 266 -3.09 -27.65 -26.42
CA GLY A 266 -3.64 -28.61 -27.41
C GLY A 266 -5.15 -28.51 -27.54
N ASN A 267 -5.73 -29.21 -28.52
CA ASN A 267 -7.18 -29.24 -28.74
C ASN A 267 -7.99 -29.67 -27.49
N ASP A 268 -7.36 -30.35 -26.54
CA ASP A 268 -7.98 -30.82 -25.29
C ASP A 268 -7.96 -29.81 -24.12
N LYS A 269 -7.67 -28.51 -24.37
CA LYS A 269 -7.83 -27.34 -23.46
C LYS A 269 -7.44 -27.51 -21.96
N SER A 270 -6.73 -28.56 -21.55
CA SER A 270 -6.53 -28.83 -20.11
C SER A 270 -5.40 -29.80 -19.72
N LYS A 271 -4.78 -30.58 -20.64
CA LYS A 271 -3.80 -31.61 -20.22
C LYS A 271 -2.47 -31.66 -20.97
N THR A 272 -2.39 -31.13 -22.19
CA THR A 272 -1.17 -31.21 -23.01
C THR A 272 -0.96 -29.92 -23.78
N CYS A 273 0.21 -29.33 -23.65
CA CYS A 273 0.61 -28.14 -24.40
C CYS A 273 1.56 -28.53 -25.56
N TRP A 274 1.64 -27.70 -26.60
CA TRP A 274 2.52 -27.94 -27.74
C TRP A 274 3.98 -27.62 -27.38
N LYS A 275 4.70 -28.58 -26.79
CA LYS A 275 6.11 -28.42 -26.41
C LYS A 275 6.95 -27.91 -27.58
N ASN A 276 7.77 -26.88 -27.33
CA ASN A 276 8.68 -26.26 -28.31
C ASN A 276 8.03 -25.76 -29.61
N SER A 277 6.72 -25.45 -29.60
CA SER A 277 6.07 -24.81 -30.73
C SER A 277 6.34 -23.30 -30.74
N PRO A 278 6.60 -22.67 -31.91
CA PRO A 278 6.54 -21.22 -32.06
C PRO A 278 5.25 -20.61 -31.49
N LYS A 279 4.15 -21.38 -31.47
CA LYS A 279 2.85 -21.01 -30.91
C LYS A 279 2.85 -20.74 -29.40
N CYS A 280 3.84 -21.24 -28.65
CA CYS A 280 3.96 -20.98 -27.20
C CYS A 280 4.88 -19.79 -26.87
N THR A 281 5.53 -19.16 -27.87
CA THR A 281 6.36 -17.98 -27.63
C THR A 281 5.54 -16.76 -27.24
N SER A 282 4.36 -16.57 -27.84
CA SER A 282 3.41 -15.53 -27.43
C SER A 282 2.95 -15.71 -25.99
N CYS A 283 2.71 -16.97 -25.57
CA CYS A 283 2.31 -17.29 -24.21
C CYS A 283 3.42 -16.93 -23.21
N THR A 284 4.67 -17.27 -23.49
CA THR A 284 5.81 -16.89 -22.64
C THR A 284 5.91 -15.37 -22.50
N ALA A 285 5.86 -14.63 -23.60
CA ALA A 285 5.92 -13.16 -23.56
C ALA A 285 4.74 -12.55 -22.77
N ALA A 286 3.53 -13.08 -22.95
CA ALA A 286 2.37 -12.62 -22.20
C ALA A 286 2.45 -12.97 -20.70
N SER A 287 3.04 -14.12 -20.37
CA SER A 287 3.28 -14.54 -18.98
C SER A 287 4.29 -13.64 -18.28
N ASP A 288 5.39 -13.32 -18.96
CA ASP A 288 6.42 -12.43 -18.44
C ASP A 288 5.89 -11.01 -18.26
N ALA A 289 5.09 -10.51 -19.21
CA ALA A 289 4.44 -9.19 -19.11
C ALA A 289 3.40 -9.12 -17.97
N TYR A 290 2.58 -10.16 -17.80
CA TYR A 290 1.64 -10.25 -16.67
C TYR A 290 2.40 -10.19 -15.34
N LYS A 291 3.45 -11.01 -15.22
CA LYS A 291 4.28 -11.06 -14.03
C LYS A 291 4.89 -9.70 -13.70
N GLU A 292 5.52 -9.05 -14.68
CA GLU A 292 6.18 -7.76 -14.50
C GLU A 292 5.20 -6.72 -13.92
N LYS A 293 3.99 -6.63 -14.48
CA LYS A 293 2.96 -5.71 -14.02
C LYS A 293 2.46 -6.04 -12.62
N VAL A 294 2.16 -7.31 -12.34
CA VAL A 294 1.74 -7.74 -11.00
C VAL A 294 2.83 -7.48 -9.96
N ASP A 295 4.11 -7.71 -10.31
CA ASP A 295 5.25 -7.44 -9.42
C ASP A 295 5.39 -5.94 -9.09
N LEU A 296 5.14 -5.04 -10.05
CA LEU A 296 5.15 -3.60 -9.79
C LEU A 296 4.08 -3.20 -8.76
N TRP A 297 2.86 -3.71 -8.90
CA TRP A 297 1.77 -3.45 -7.96
C TRP A 297 2.02 -4.11 -6.59
N ARG A 298 2.61 -5.30 -6.56
CA ARG A 298 2.99 -5.99 -5.31
C ARG A 298 3.94 -5.14 -4.46
N ILE A 299 4.94 -4.50 -5.06
CA ILE A 299 5.87 -3.62 -4.35
C ILE A 299 5.14 -2.43 -3.70
N GLN A 300 4.14 -1.87 -4.38
CA GLN A 300 3.31 -0.81 -3.81
C GLN A 300 2.46 -1.33 -2.65
N TRP A 301 1.85 -2.51 -2.81
CA TRP A 301 1.08 -3.15 -1.75
C TRP A 301 1.90 -3.43 -0.51
N GLU A 302 3.14 -3.93 -0.66
CA GLU A 302 4.07 -4.17 0.46
C GLU A 302 4.30 -2.89 1.25
N THR A 303 4.58 -1.77 0.57
CA THR A 303 4.77 -0.46 1.20
C THR A 303 3.52 0.03 1.94
N ILE A 304 2.34 -0.08 1.30
CA ILE A 304 1.06 0.32 1.89
C ILE A 304 0.74 -0.54 3.12
N SER A 305 0.98 -1.85 3.01
CA SER A 305 0.66 -2.85 4.03
C SER A 305 1.51 -2.69 5.26
N GLU A 306 2.82 -2.51 5.11
CA GLU A 306 3.75 -2.28 6.22
C GLU A 306 3.33 -1.08 7.06
N LYS A 307 2.93 0.02 6.41
CA LYS A 307 2.48 1.21 7.12
C LYS A 307 1.17 0.99 7.87
N TYR A 308 0.18 0.36 7.23
CA TYR A 308 -1.08 0.02 7.89
C TYR A 308 -0.84 -0.84 9.13
N GLN A 309 -0.03 -1.90 8.99
CA GLN A 309 0.29 -2.82 10.09
C GLN A 309 0.95 -2.07 11.25
N LYS A 310 1.93 -1.19 10.96
CA LYS A 310 2.56 -0.36 11.99
C LYS A 310 1.55 0.49 12.77
N LEU A 311 0.68 1.21 12.07
CA LEU A 311 -0.31 2.10 12.71
C LEU A 311 -1.37 1.30 13.48
N TYR A 312 -1.78 0.14 12.97
CA TYR A 312 -2.72 -0.74 13.65
C TYR A 312 -2.12 -1.30 14.95
N GLU A 313 -0.88 -1.78 14.91
CA GLU A 313 -0.18 -2.30 16.09
C GLU A 313 0.03 -1.21 17.14
N GLU A 314 0.41 0.01 16.75
CA GLU A 314 0.47 1.16 17.65
C GLU A 314 -0.87 1.42 18.34
N ALA A 315 -1.97 1.42 17.57
CA ALA A 315 -3.32 1.61 18.10
C ALA A 315 -3.76 0.47 19.04
N ARG A 316 -3.44 -0.77 18.70
CA ARG A 316 -3.72 -1.96 19.53
C ARG A 316 -2.97 -1.91 20.86
N ILE A 317 -1.66 -1.64 20.81
CA ILE A 317 -0.82 -1.53 22.02
C ILE A 317 -1.32 -0.39 22.91
N HIS A 318 -1.73 0.73 22.32
CA HIS A 318 -2.28 1.84 23.08
C HIS A 318 -3.60 1.49 23.77
N ALA A 319 -4.51 0.81 23.06
CA ALA A 319 -5.76 0.31 23.63
C ALA A 319 -5.50 -0.65 24.80
N PHE A 320 -4.55 -1.57 24.63
CA PHE A 320 -4.10 -2.50 25.66
C PHE A 320 -3.48 -1.79 26.87
N ASN A 321 -2.83 -0.64 26.69
CA ASN A 321 -2.26 0.14 27.80
C ASN A 321 -3.27 1.06 28.51
N GLY A 322 -4.58 0.91 28.24
CA GLY A 322 -5.65 1.71 28.83
C GLY A 322 -6.07 2.93 27.99
N GLY A 323 -5.41 3.16 26.86
CA GLY A 323 -5.70 4.26 25.94
C GLY A 323 -5.15 5.62 26.39
N PRO A 324 -5.64 6.73 25.81
CA PRO A 324 -5.08 8.06 26.01
C PRO A 324 -5.17 8.57 27.45
N ASP A 325 -6.08 8.02 28.26
CA ASP A 325 -6.23 8.37 29.67
C ASP A 325 -5.07 7.83 30.55
N TYR A 326 -4.32 6.83 30.06
CA TYR A 326 -3.30 6.10 30.83
C TYR A 326 -1.90 6.10 30.21
N TYR A 327 -1.82 6.15 28.87
CA TYR A 327 -0.55 6.10 28.15
C TYR A 327 -0.52 7.16 27.05
N ASN A 328 0.59 7.88 26.91
CA ASN A 328 0.80 8.79 25.79
C ASN A 328 1.62 8.08 24.71
N THR A 329 1.05 7.89 23.53
CA THR A 329 1.76 7.42 22.33
C THR A 329 2.13 8.63 21.48
N GLU A 330 3.39 8.74 21.07
CA GLU A 330 3.82 9.72 20.08
C GLU A 330 3.53 9.20 18.66
N VAL A 331 2.39 9.61 18.10
CA VAL A 331 2.05 9.37 16.69
C VAL A 331 2.40 10.64 15.89
N PRO A 332 3.07 10.51 14.73
CA PRO A 332 3.26 11.65 13.84
C PRO A 332 1.93 12.32 13.49
N LYS A 333 1.87 13.66 13.48
CA LYS A 333 0.62 14.43 13.31
C LYS A 333 -0.12 14.07 12.03
N GLU A 334 0.64 13.75 10.99
CA GLU A 334 0.20 13.27 9.68
C GLU A 334 -0.58 11.95 9.72
N ASP A 335 -0.28 11.08 10.67
CA ASP A 335 -0.89 9.75 10.80
C ASP A 335 -1.90 9.68 11.95
N GLN A 336 -2.00 10.73 12.78
CA GLN A 336 -2.92 10.81 13.91
C GLN A 336 -4.36 10.43 13.53
N SER A 337 -4.88 10.97 12.43
CA SER A 337 -6.25 10.66 11.97
C SER A 337 -6.45 9.19 11.62
N VAL A 338 -5.43 8.54 11.06
CA VAL A 338 -5.47 7.11 10.70
C VAL A 338 -5.39 6.28 11.97
N TYR A 339 -4.46 6.63 12.84
CA TYR A 339 -4.29 6.01 14.15
C TYR A 339 -5.57 6.06 14.98
N ASP A 340 -6.19 7.23 15.15
CA ASP A 340 -7.42 7.41 15.92
C ASP A 340 -8.53 6.52 15.36
N PHE A 341 -8.66 6.47 14.03
CA PHE A 341 -9.64 5.63 13.36
C PHE A 341 -9.40 4.14 13.63
N LEU A 342 -8.16 3.67 13.49
CA LEU A 342 -7.80 2.27 13.73
C LEU A 342 -7.95 1.87 15.22
N TYR A 343 -7.66 2.79 16.14
CA TYR A 343 -7.88 2.61 17.57
C TYR A 343 -9.37 2.36 17.87
N TYR A 344 -10.26 3.22 17.38
CA TYR A 344 -11.69 3.02 17.58
C TYR A 344 -12.22 1.81 16.82
N LEU A 345 -11.69 1.53 15.63
CA LEU A 345 -12.04 0.34 14.85
C LEU A 345 -11.66 -0.94 15.61
N HIS A 346 -10.47 -1.00 16.20
CA HIS A 346 -10.02 -2.12 17.04
C HIS A 346 -10.97 -2.35 18.22
N LEU A 347 -11.29 -1.29 18.98
CA LEU A 347 -12.19 -1.39 20.14
C LEU A 347 -13.60 -1.84 19.76
N GLN A 348 -14.16 -1.30 18.69
CA GLN A 348 -15.51 -1.66 18.23
C GLN A 348 -15.59 -3.09 17.69
N ASN A 349 -14.46 -3.69 17.32
CA ASN A 349 -14.38 -5.07 16.83
C ASN A 349 -13.90 -6.06 17.91
N GLY A 350 -14.15 -5.76 19.19
CA GLY A 350 -13.88 -6.66 20.31
C GLY A 350 -12.46 -6.58 20.87
N GLY A 351 -11.68 -5.58 20.44
CA GLY A 351 -10.40 -5.24 21.06
C GLY A 351 -10.56 -4.89 22.54
N LYS A 352 -9.67 -5.40 23.39
CA LYS A 352 -9.72 -5.11 24.83
C LYS A 352 -9.13 -3.74 25.12
N ARG A 353 -9.85 -2.97 25.94
CA ARG A 353 -9.35 -1.73 26.55
C ARG A 353 -9.17 -1.96 28.05
N GLY A 354 -7.98 -1.69 28.56
CA GLY A 354 -7.78 -1.61 30.00
C GLY A 354 -6.32 -1.71 30.37
N PRO A 355 -5.83 -0.92 31.34
CA PRO A 355 -4.50 -1.15 31.86
C PRO A 355 -4.40 -2.60 32.37
N PRO A 356 -3.24 -3.28 32.23
CA PRO A 356 -3.03 -4.61 32.80
C PRO A 356 -3.47 -4.64 34.27
N ASP A 357 -4.06 -5.76 34.72
CA ASP A 357 -4.59 -5.94 36.08
C ASP A 357 -3.58 -5.55 37.18
N ASP A 358 -2.29 -5.55 36.86
CA ASP A 358 -1.17 -5.16 37.72
C ASP A 358 -1.13 -3.66 38.11
N ILE A 359 -1.81 -2.76 37.38
CA ILE A 359 -1.74 -1.30 37.63
C ILE A 359 -2.78 -0.85 38.67
N HIS A 360 -3.88 -1.57 38.81
CA HIS A 360 -4.93 -1.28 39.81
C HIS A 360 -4.86 -2.29 40.97
N GLY A 361 -3.73 -2.30 41.67
CA GLY A 361 -3.45 -3.21 42.79
C GLY A 361 -4.48 -3.13 43.92
N GLY A 362 -5.45 -4.04 43.89
CA GLY A 362 -6.24 -4.44 45.06
C GLY A 362 -5.63 -5.68 45.71
N THR A 363 -4.95 -5.47 46.85
CA THR A 363 -4.48 -6.46 47.84
C THR A 363 -3.36 -7.43 47.42
N SER A 364 -2.19 -7.20 48.04
CA SER A 364 -1.18 -8.18 48.49
C SER A 364 -1.13 -9.52 47.74
N ARG A 365 -0.28 -9.60 46.72
CA ARG A 365 0.33 -10.86 46.29
C ARG A 365 1.83 -10.68 46.12
N ASP A 366 2.55 -11.71 46.54
CA ASP A 366 4.00 -11.77 46.72
C ASP A 366 4.80 -11.32 45.49
N ILE A 367 5.88 -10.58 45.76
CA ILE A 367 6.74 -9.83 44.82
C ILE A 367 7.61 -10.74 43.91
N HIS A 368 7.31 -12.05 43.79
CA HIS A 368 8.17 -13.00 43.07
C HIS A 368 7.63 -13.57 41.76
N ASP A 369 6.48 -13.12 41.25
CA ASP A 369 5.92 -13.65 40.00
C ASP A 369 5.40 -12.50 39.10
N LYS A 370 6.32 -11.65 38.60
CA LYS A 370 6.01 -10.77 37.46
C LYS A 370 5.83 -11.65 36.23
N ARG A 371 4.62 -12.13 35.98
CA ARG A 371 4.27 -12.71 34.69
C ARG A 371 4.14 -11.55 33.71
N ASP A 372 4.84 -11.61 32.59
CA ASP A 372 4.51 -10.75 31.45
C ASP A 372 3.01 -10.93 31.17
N ALA A 373 2.23 -9.84 31.25
CA ALA A 373 0.83 -9.87 30.86
C ALA A 373 0.76 -10.25 29.37
N THR A 374 0.32 -11.48 29.08
CA THR A 374 0.14 -11.93 27.69
C THR A 374 -1.13 -11.31 27.14
N ASP A 375 -1.02 -10.63 25.99
CA ASP A 375 -2.19 -10.13 25.29
C ASP A 375 -2.96 -11.31 24.66
N ASP A 376 -4.01 -11.75 25.35
CA ASP A 376 -4.92 -12.78 24.89
C ASP A 376 -6.06 -12.22 24.00
N THR A 377 -5.93 -10.99 23.48
CA THR A 377 -6.96 -10.37 22.63
C THR A 377 -7.00 -11.07 21.27
N PRO A 378 -8.17 -11.59 20.83
CA PRO A 378 -8.31 -12.16 19.50
C PRO A 378 -7.96 -11.14 18.42
N SER A 379 -7.16 -11.56 17.43
CA SER A 379 -6.92 -10.77 16.21
C SER A 379 -8.26 -10.44 15.54
N THR A 380 -8.50 -9.16 15.30
CA THR A 380 -9.70 -8.70 14.58
C THR A 380 -9.49 -8.83 13.07
N VAL A 381 -10.57 -8.86 12.28
CA VAL A 381 -10.46 -8.86 10.81
C VAL A 381 -9.69 -7.65 10.27
N TYR A 382 -9.71 -6.53 11.00
CA TYR A 382 -9.00 -5.32 10.63
C TYR A 382 -7.55 -5.27 11.11
N SER A 383 -7.03 -6.32 11.78
CA SER A 383 -5.65 -6.31 12.25
C SER A 383 -4.62 -6.45 11.12
N THR A 384 -5.06 -6.81 9.92
CA THR A 384 -4.20 -6.82 8.73
C THR A 384 -4.80 -5.96 7.62
N PRO A 385 -3.96 -5.35 6.77
CA PRO A 385 -4.43 -4.54 5.64
C PRO A 385 -5.23 -5.39 4.64
N GLU A 386 -4.88 -6.66 4.47
CA GLU A 386 -5.63 -7.59 3.62
C GLU A 386 -7.04 -7.82 4.17
N GLY A 387 -7.17 -8.02 5.49
CA GLY A 387 -8.45 -8.18 6.15
C GLY A 387 -9.32 -6.92 6.04
N TYR A 388 -8.71 -5.74 6.17
CA TYR A 388 -9.37 -4.45 5.89
C TYR A 388 -9.89 -4.39 4.44
N ILE A 389 -9.03 -4.66 3.45
CA ILE A 389 -9.41 -4.63 2.03
C ILE A 389 -10.51 -5.64 1.72
N HIS A 390 -10.44 -6.85 2.28
CA HIS A 390 -11.48 -7.86 2.09
C HIS A 390 -12.86 -7.43 2.64
N GLN A 391 -12.91 -6.56 3.65
CA GLN A 391 -14.16 -6.02 4.20
C GLN A 391 -14.65 -4.79 3.42
N GLU A 392 -13.74 -3.88 3.07
CA GLU A 392 -14.11 -2.53 2.64
C GLU A 392 -14.02 -2.31 1.12
N ALA A 393 -13.17 -3.05 0.40
CA ALA A 393 -12.91 -2.81 -1.02
C ALA A 393 -13.72 -3.75 -1.93
N HIS A 394 -14.13 -3.22 -3.10
CA HIS A 394 -14.69 -4.06 -4.15
C HIS A 394 -13.58 -4.74 -4.97
N ILE A 395 -13.20 -5.93 -4.53
CA ILE A 395 -12.16 -6.77 -5.14
C ILE A 395 -12.70 -7.83 -6.12
N SER A 396 -14.02 -7.87 -6.36
CA SER A 396 -14.66 -8.85 -7.25
C SER A 396 -14.27 -8.72 -8.73
N ASP A 397 -13.57 -7.64 -9.10
CA ASP A 397 -13.01 -7.48 -10.45
C ASP A 397 -11.79 -8.38 -10.70
N CYS A 398 -11.09 -8.81 -9.65
CA CYS A 398 -9.95 -9.72 -9.74
C CYS A 398 -10.39 -11.09 -10.29
N LYS A 399 -9.60 -11.65 -11.22
CA LYS A 399 -9.87 -12.96 -11.85
C LYS A 399 -8.90 -14.01 -11.35
N GLU A 400 -9.43 -15.13 -10.84
CA GLU A 400 -8.72 -16.33 -10.35
C GLU A 400 -7.85 -16.09 -9.09
N GLN A 401 -7.16 -14.95 -9.00
CA GLN A 401 -6.28 -14.54 -7.91
C GLN A 401 -6.92 -13.37 -7.17
N THR A 402 -7.52 -13.63 -6.01
CA THR A 402 -8.38 -12.66 -5.30
C THR A 402 -7.93 -12.36 -3.88
N HIS A 403 -7.06 -13.17 -3.28
CA HIS A 403 -6.60 -13.03 -1.91
C HIS A 403 -5.36 -12.15 -1.85
N LEU A 404 -5.45 -10.98 -1.22
CA LEU A 404 -4.26 -10.13 -1.02
C LEU A 404 -3.31 -10.71 0.05
N CYS A 405 -3.79 -11.66 0.87
CA CYS A 405 -2.95 -12.37 1.84
C CYS A 405 -2.28 -13.57 1.19
N ASN A 406 -0.97 -13.73 1.45
CA ASN A 406 -0.27 -14.94 1.06
C ASN A 406 -0.28 -15.94 2.21
N LYS A 407 -1.03 -17.04 2.08
CA LYS A 407 -1.07 -18.08 3.11
C LYS A 407 0.23 -18.89 3.18
N ASN A 408 1.01 -18.94 2.10
CA ASN A 408 2.20 -19.79 1.99
C ASN A 408 3.38 -19.05 1.32
N SER A 409 4.55 -19.02 1.97
CA SER A 409 5.75 -18.35 1.44
C SER A 409 6.35 -18.96 0.16
N ASP A 410 5.73 -19.99 -0.43
CA ASP A 410 6.24 -20.81 -1.53
C ASP A 410 5.44 -20.70 -2.85
N ASP A 411 4.58 -19.67 -3.00
CA ASP A 411 3.68 -19.46 -4.15
C ASP A 411 2.66 -20.59 -4.39
N SER A 412 2.47 -21.48 -3.42
CA SER A 412 1.46 -22.56 -3.51
C SER A 412 0.03 -22.07 -3.30
N ASP A 413 -0.15 -20.87 -2.76
CA ASP A 413 -1.45 -20.22 -2.65
C ASP A 413 -1.94 -19.80 -4.05
N LYS A 414 -2.87 -20.62 -4.59
CA LYS A 414 -3.41 -20.45 -5.95
C LYS A 414 -4.26 -19.20 -6.10
N GLU A 415 -4.80 -18.70 -4.99
CA GLU A 415 -5.71 -17.57 -4.95
C GLU A 415 -4.99 -16.27 -4.60
N TYR A 416 -3.68 -16.31 -4.34
CA TYR A 416 -2.89 -15.12 -4.03
C TYR A 416 -2.90 -14.12 -5.19
N ALA A 417 -3.43 -12.93 -4.92
CA ALA A 417 -3.58 -11.80 -5.84
C ALA A 417 -2.28 -11.53 -6.60
N PHE A 418 -1.16 -11.43 -5.89
CA PHE A 418 0.12 -11.08 -6.50
C PHE A 418 0.93 -12.29 -7.02
N ARG A 419 0.29 -13.45 -7.21
CA ARG A 419 0.99 -14.62 -7.75
C ARG A 419 1.41 -14.36 -9.18
N SER A 420 2.67 -14.72 -9.51
CA SER A 420 3.30 -14.38 -10.79
C SER A 420 2.59 -14.86 -12.05
N VAL A 421 1.76 -15.90 -11.95
CA VAL A 421 0.91 -16.41 -13.02
C VAL A 421 -0.42 -16.88 -12.40
N PRO A 422 -1.58 -16.71 -13.03
CA PRO A 422 -2.85 -17.30 -12.61
C PRO A 422 -2.79 -18.83 -12.59
N HIS A 423 -3.36 -19.48 -11.57
CA HIS A 423 -3.20 -20.91 -11.38
C HIS A 423 -3.80 -21.76 -12.52
N ASP A 424 -4.84 -21.25 -13.19
CA ASP A 424 -5.44 -21.87 -14.38
C ASP A 424 -4.55 -21.76 -15.62
N GLN A 425 -3.58 -20.84 -15.62
CA GLN A 425 -2.62 -20.63 -16.70
C GLN A 425 -1.26 -21.32 -16.47
N ASP A 426 -1.02 -21.92 -15.29
CA ASP A 426 0.25 -22.58 -14.93
C ASP A 426 0.80 -23.50 -16.03
N THR A 427 -0.05 -24.38 -16.55
CA THR A 427 0.35 -25.37 -17.56
C THR A 427 0.73 -24.72 -18.89
N ALA A 428 0.03 -23.65 -19.29
CA ALA A 428 0.30 -22.95 -20.54
C ALA A 428 1.61 -22.16 -20.44
N CYS A 429 1.79 -21.43 -19.34
CA CYS A 429 2.95 -20.58 -19.09
C CYS A 429 4.24 -21.41 -18.89
N ASP A 430 4.15 -22.58 -18.26
CA ASP A 430 5.28 -23.50 -18.06
C ASP A 430 5.49 -24.47 -19.22
N CYS A 431 4.77 -24.33 -20.34
CA CYS A 431 4.90 -25.24 -21.48
C CYS A 431 6.33 -25.34 -22.06
N LYS A 432 7.09 -24.24 -22.02
CA LYS A 432 8.53 -24.24 -22.37
C LYS A 432 9.43 -24.78 -21.25
N LYS A 433 9.02 -24.66 -19.99
CA LYS A 433 9.79 -25.09 -18.80
C LYS A 433 9.69 -26.59 -18.51
N TRP A 434 9.05 -27.37 -19.39
CA TRP A 434 9.07 -28.83 -19.37
C TRP A 434 10.35 -29.45 -19.96
N THR A 435 11.46 -28.70 -20.06
CA THR A 435 12.75 -29.28 -19.69
C THR A 435 12.74 -29.44 -18.18
N LYS A 436 12.21 -30.59 -17.71
CA LYS A 436 12.20 -31.04 -16.31
C LYS A 436 13.18 -30.21 -15.48
N LYS A 437 12.72 -29.14 -14.80
CA LYS A 437 13.54 -28.48 -13.79
C LYS A 437 13.98 -29.62 -12.90
N THR A 438 15.26 -29.94 -12.91
CA THR A 438 15.78 -31.02 -12.08
C THR A 438 15.44 -30.58 -10.68
N ASP A 439 14.46 -31.25 -10.09
CA ASP A 439 13.96 -30.91 -8.77
C ASP A 439 15.15 -30.75 -7.82
N ALA A 440 15.09 -29.78 -6.92
CA ALA A 440 16.23 -29.48 -6.04
C ALA A 440 16.65 -30.74 -5.28
N CYS A 441 15.69 -31.58 -4.86
CA CYS A 441 15.98 -32.87 -4.23
C CYS A 441 16.63 -33.88 -5.19
N THR A 442 16.34 -33.83 -6.49
CA THR A 442 17.00 -34.63 -7.52
C THR A 442 18.44 -34.16 -7.78
N ILE A 443 18.68 -32.84 -7.81
CA ILE A 443 20.04 -32.26 -7.87
C ILE A 443 20.82 -32.69 -6.63
N VAL A 444 20.22 -32.55 -5.44
CA VAL A 444 20.80 -32.99 -4.15
C VAL A 444 21.19 -34.45 -4.22
N THR A 445 20.22 -35.32 -4.52
CA THR A 445 20.42 -36.78 -4.51
C THR A 445 21.54 -37.16 -5.45
N ASN A 446 21.55 -36.67 -6.69
CA ASN A 446 22.60 -37.04 -7.64
C ASN A 446 23.98 -36.49 -7.27
N LEU A 447 24.03 -35.35 -6.59
CA LEU A 447 25.30 -34.69 -6.26
C LEU A 447 26.00 -35.33 -5.05
N VAL A 448 25.24 -35.78 -4.04
CA VAL A 448 25.81 -36.24 -2.76
C VAL A 448 25.61 -37.72 -2.45
N LYS A 449 24.78 -38.46 -3.21
CA LYS A 449 24.44 -39.87 -2.92
C LYS A 449 25.62 -40.83 -2.77
N ASN A 450 26.74 -40.55 -3.45
CA ASN A 450 27.96 -41.38 -3.39
C ASN A 450 29.12 -40.68 -2.65
N ASN A 451 28.82 -39.64 -1.86
CA ASN A 451 29.82 -38.90 -1.09
C ASN A 451 29.63 -39.18 0.41
N ASP A 452 30.66 -39.74 1.02
CA ASP A 452 30.75 -40.09 2.44
C ASP A 452 31.25 -38.94 3.33
N GLY A 453 31.53 -37.78 2.74
CA GLY A 453 32.10 -36.61 3.40
C GLY A 453 33.62 -36.54 3.35
N GLU A 454 34.30 -37.52 2.73
CA GLU A 454 35.77 -37.60 2.68
C GLU A 454 36.37 -37.01 1.41
N LYS A 455 35.58 -36.93 0.33
CA LYS A 455 36.02 -36.42 -0.98
C LYS A 455 35.42 -35.03 -1.25
N LYS A 456 36.23 -34.14 -1.82
CA LYS A 456 35.77 -32.82 -2.30
C LYS A 456 34.69 -32.99 -3.37
N ILE A 457 33.65 -32.16 -3.33
CA ILE A 457 32.65 -32.10 -4.40
C ILE A 457 32.91 -30.84 -5.20
N ASN A 458 33.35 -31.05 -6.45
CA ASN A 458 33.46 -30.01 -7.47
C ASN A 458 34.14 -28.71 -6.99
N GLY A 459 35.25 -28.81 -6.25
CA GLY A 459 36.03 -27.66 -5.78
C GLY A 459 35.70 -27.18 -4.36
N CYS A 460 34.55 -27.54 -3.81
CA CYS A 460 34.24 -27.32 -2.39
C CYS A 460 34.83 -28.45 -1.53
N GLY A 461 35.58 -28.06 -0.50
CA GLY A 461 36.32 -28.98 0.37
C GLY A 461 35.49 -29.58 1.50
N THR A 462 35.96 -30.70 2.04
CA THR A 462 35.36 -31.37 3.20
C THR A 462 35.48 -30.50 4.46
N LYS A 463 34.61 -30.75 5.45
CA LYS A 463 34.54 -29.97 6.71
C LYS A 463 34.85 -30.79 7.98
N THR A 464 35.07 -32.10 7.86
CA THR A 464 35.32 -33.06 8.94
C THR A 464 36.76 -33.03 9.46
N ASN A 465 37.76 -33.09 8.56
CA ASN A 465 39.18 -33.15 8.90
C ASN A 465 39.93 -31.84 8.57
N VAL A 466 39.31 -30.70 8.87
CA VAL A 466 39.90 -29.38 8.59
C VAL A 466 39.88 -28.48 9.82
N THR A 467 40.99 -27.80 10.04
CA THR A 467 41.10 -26.71 11.01
C THR A 467 40.24 -25.54 10.54
N TYR A 468 39.26 -25.16 11.35
CA TYR A 468 38.47 -23.97 11.06
C TYR A 468 39.29 -22.74 11.45
N PRO A 469 39.26 -21.67 10.63
CA PRO A 469 39.92 -20.43 11.00
C PRO A 469 39.28 -19.85 12.25
N GLU A 470 39.99 -18.99 12.95
CA GLU A 470 39.40 -18.19 14.02
C GLU A 470 38.48 -17.11 13.46
N TRP A 471 37.68 -16.50 14.33
CA TRP A 471 36.94 -15.29 13.99
C TRP A 471 37.92 -14.22 13.53
N LYS A 472 37.63 -13.62 12.37
CA LYS A 472 38.47 -12.57 11.81
C LYS A 472 37.83 -11.22 12.10
N TYR A 473 38.53 -10.47 12.93
CA TYR A 473 38.21 -9.10 13.35
C TYR A 473 38.92 -8.12 12.41
N HIS A 474 38.30 -6.96 12.19
CA HIS A 474 38.93 -5.78 11.60
C HIS A 474 39.24 -5.86 10.10
N ASN A 475 39.38 -4.66 9.50
CA ASN A 475 39.72 -4.45 8.09
C ASN A 475 41.07 -5.05 7.65
N SER A 476 41.96 -5.35 8.60
CA SER A 476 43.30 -5.90 8.35
C SER A 476 43.28 -7.35 7.89
N SER A 477 42.15 -8.04 8.08
CA SER A 477 41.91 -9.38 7.54
C SER A 477 41.59 -9.41 6.04
N GLY A 478 41.22 -8.26 5.45
CA GLY A 478 40.77 -8.15 4.06
C GLY A 478 39.41 -8.80 3.77
N LEU A 479 38.69 -9.29 4.80
CA LEU A 479 37.41 -10.00 4.65
C LEU A 479 36.18 -9.12 4.94
N VAL A 480 36.33 -8.05 5.69
CA VAL A 480 35.28 -7.08 6.06
C VAL A 480 35.82 -5.65 5.91
N ARG A 481 34.96 -4.72 5.48
CA ARG A 481 35.35 -3.30 5.26
C ARG A 481 35.05 -2.41 6.46
N GLU A 482 34.07 -2.79 7.28
CA GLU A 482 33.59 -2.00 8.41
C GLU A 482 34.36 -2.34 9.69
N ASP A 483 34.73 -1.29 10.43
CA ASP A 483 35.41 -1.43 11.72
C ASP A 483 34.42 -1.95 12.77
N GLY A 484 34.86 -2.92 13.57
CA GLY A 484 34.03 -3.60 14.58
C GLY A 484 33.27 -4.83 14.08
N VAL A 485 33.27 -5.12 12.76
CA VAL A 485 32.62 -6.32 12.20
C VAL A 485 33.55 -7.54 12.27
N CYS A 486 32.96 -8.71 12.56
CA CYS A 486 33.69 -9.96 12.74
C CYS A 486 33.15 -11.04 11.80
N MET A 487 34.02 -11.66 11.00
CA MET A 487 33.62 -12.70 10.05
C MET A 487 33.65 -14.10 10.70
N PRO A 488 32.51 -14.83 10.79
CA PRO A 488 32.49 -16.15 11.41
C PRO A 488 33.28 -17.19 10.60
N PRO A 489 33.95 -18.15 11.26
CA PRO A 489 34.68 -19.24 10.59
C PRO A 489 33.84 -20.03 9.56
N ARG A 490 32.53 -20.17 9.83
CA ARG A 490 31.56 -20.80 8.93
C ARG A 490 31.44 -20.04 7.60
N ARG A 491 31.25 -18.71 7.65
CA ARG A 491 31.14 -17.83 6.48
C ARG A 491 32.45 -17.75 5.69
N GLN A 492 33.59 -17.75 6.38
CA GLN A 492 34.92 -17.80 5.76
C GLN A 492 35.14 -19.08 4.93
N LYS A 493 34.48 -20.19 5.30
CA LYS A 493 34.58 -21.50 4.65
C LYS A 493 33.31 -21.87 3.87
N LEU A 494 32.46 -20.90 3.56
CA LEU A 494 31.22 -21.12 2.83
C LEU A 494 31.50 -21.59 1.39
N CYS A 495 30.83 -22.65 0.93
CA CYS A 495 30.96 -23.13 -0.45
C CYS A 495 30.35 -22.13 -1.44
N LEU A 496 31.20 -21.44 -2.23
CA LEU A 496 30.77 -20.48 -3.27
C LEU A 496 31.34 -20.80 -4.65
N HIS A 497 32.02 -21.94 -4.81
CA HIS A 497 32.85 -22.25 -5.99
C HIS A 497 32.14 -22.13 -7.34
N TYR A 498 30.86 -22.50 -7.43
CA TYR A 498 30.13 -22.37 -8.69
C TYR A 498 29.69 -20.94 -8.99
N LEU A 499 29.57 -20.10 -7.95
CA LEU A 499 29.23 -18.68 -8.08
C LEU A 499 30.46 -17.83 -8.43
N THR A 500 31.68 -18.33 -8.24
CA THR A 500 32.91 -17.60 -8.60
C THR A 500 33.36 -17.85 -10.05
N LYS A 501 32.71 -18.74 -10.78
CA LYS A 501 33.05 -19.06 -12.17
C LYS A 501 32.14 -18.33 -13.15
N LEU A 502 32.61 -17.19 -13.70
CA LEU A 502 31.86 -16.34 -14.64
C LEU A 502 31.27 -17.10 -15.83
N ASN A 503 31.99 -18.11 -16.35
CA ASN A 503 31.50 -18.94 -17.46
C ASN A 503 30.27 -19.80 -17.11
N ASN A 504 29.93 -19.92 -15.83
CA ASN A 504 28.78 -20.68 -15.34
C ASN A 504 27.57 -19.79 -15.03
N LEU A 505 27.63 -18.46 -15.17
CA LEU A 505 26.54 -17.55 -14.78
C LEU A 505 25.94 -16.83 -15.99
N LYS A 506 25.64 -17.57 -17.06
CA LYS A 506 25.20 -17.01 -18.35
C LYS A 506 23.70 -16.73 -18.41
N SER A 507 22.91 -17.36 -17.55
CA SER A 507 21.46 -17.21 -17.50
C SER A 507 20.93 -17.27 -16.07
N LYS A 508 19.70 -16.79 -15.86
CA LYS A 508 19.00 -16.88 -14.57
C LYS A 508 18.85 -18.33 -14.08
N GLU A 509 18.68 -19.28 -15.00
CA GLU A 509 18.61 -20.71 -14.66
C GLU A 509 19.96 -21.26 -14.24
N ASP A 510 21.05 -20.84 -14.88
CA ASP A 510 22.41 -21.23 -14.48
C ASP A 510 22.76 -20.66 -13.10
N ILE A 511 22.42 -19.40 -12.84
CA ILE A 511 22.61 -18.77 -11.52
C ILE A 511 21.84 -19.57 -10.47
N ARG A 512 20.55 -19.84 -10.68
CA ARG A 512 19.72 -20.65 -9.78
C ARG A 512 20.33 -22.03 -9.53
N LYS A 513 20.73 -22.75 -10.59
CA LYS A 513 21.29 -24.10 -10.50
C LYS A 513 22.61 -24.11 -9.73
N ASN A 514 23.50 -23.16 -10.00
CA ASN A 514 24.80 -23.06 -9.32
C ASN A 514 24.65 -22.65 -7.86
N PHE A 515 23.72 -21.76 -7.57
CA PHE A 515 23.41 -21.35 -6.21
C PHE A 515 22.87 -22.52 -5.37
N ILE A 516 21.90 -23.26 -5.91
CA ILE A 516 21.39 -24.50 -5.30
C ILE A 516 22.55 -25.49 -5.11
N THR A 517 23.40 -25.69 -6.11
CA THR A 517 24.54 -26.61 -6.03
C THR A 517 25.49 -26.25 -4.88
N CYS A 518 25.84 -24.97 -4.72
CA CYS A 518 26.66 -24.50 -3.62
C CYS A 518 26.02 -24.77 -2.24
N ALA A 519 24.74 -24.41 -2.08
CA ALA A 519 24.03 -24.59 -0.82
C ALA A 519 23.90 -26.07 -0.42
N VAL A 520 23.70 -26.95 -1.41
CA VAL A 520 23.64 -28.41 -1.20
C VAL A 520 24.98 -28.96 -0.71
N ILE A 521 26.08 -28.59 -1.37
CA ILE A 521 27.42 -29.05 -0.97
C ILE A 521 27.76 -28.55 0.44
N GLU A 522 27.44 -27.28 0.73
CA GLU A 522 27.64 -26.69 2.05
C GLU A 522 26.87 -27.46 3.12
N THR A 523 25.60 -27.75 2.88
CA THR A 523 24.72 -28.48 3.81
C THR A 523 25.23 -29.90 4.05
N HIS A 524 25.64 -30.60 2.99
CA HIS A 524 26.19 -31.96 3.06
C HIS A 524 27.44 -32.03 3.94
N PHE A 525 28.44 -31.20 3.66
CA PHE A 525 29.66 -31.21 4.47
C PHE A 525 29.46 -30.65 5.88
N ALA A 526 28.53 -29.71 6.07
CA ALA A 526 28.16 -29.24 7.40
C ALA A 526 27.53 -30.38 8.22
N TRP A 527 26.68 -31.19 7.60
CA TRP A 527 26.10 -32.37 8.24
C TRP A 527 27.15 -33.42 8.59
N ASP A 528 28.07 -33.71 7.66
CA ASP A 528 29.16 -34.66 7.91
C ASP A 528 30.06 -34.22 9.06
N ARG A 529 30.34 -32.91 9.19
CA ARG A 529 31.05 -32.36 10.35
C ARG A 529 30.21 -32.41 11.63
N TYR A 530 28.91 -32.17 11.53
CA TYR A 530 28.03 -32.17 12.69
C TYR A 530 27.91 -33.56 13.30
N LYS A 531 27.69 -34.59 12.47
CA LYS A 531 27.50 -35.98 12.91
C LYS A 531 28.77 -36.60 13.52
N THR A 532 29.97 -36.15 13.14
CA THR A 532 31.23 -36.63 13.75
C THR A 532 31.46 -36.04 15.15
N LYS A 533 30.86 -34.89 15.45
CA LYS A 533 30.99 -34.20 16.74
C LYS A 533 29.83 -34.45 17.70
N ASN A 534 28.70 -34.97 17.20
CA ASN A 534 27.47 -35.15 17.96
C ASN A 534 26.97 -36.59 17.84
N LEU A 535 27.39 -37.44 18.78
CA LEU A 535 26.94 -38.82 18.89
C LEU A 535 25.41 -38.83 19.10
N GLY A 536 24.68 -39.55 18.25
CA GLY A 536 23.20 -39.62 18.27
C GLY A 536 22.48 -38.67 17.29
N ALA A 537 23.19 -37.74 16.63
CA ALA A 537 22.61 -36.88 15.60
C ALA A 537 22.01 -37.68 14.43
N VAL A 538 22.66 -38.78 14.05
CA VAL A 538 22.19 -39.67 12.97
C VAL A 538 20.86 -40.34 13.34
N ASP A 539 20.67 -40.74 14.59
CA ASP A 539 19.45 -41.42 15.02
C ASP A 539 18.27 -40.46 15.17
N GLN A 540 18.53 -39.20 15.56
CA GLN A 540 17.53 -38.13 15.48
C GLN A 540 17.02 -37.96 14.04
N LEU A 541 17.94 -37.93 13.07
CA LEU A 541 17.58 -37.77 11.66
C LEU A 541 16.80 -38.98 11.11
N LYS A 542 17.18 -40.22 11.49
CA LYS A 542 16.41 -41.45 11.16
C LYS A 542 14.98 -41.39 11.70
N ASN A 543 14.80 -40.77 12.87
CA ASN A 543 13.49 -40.52 13.49
C ASN A 543 12.79 -39.26 12.94
N ARG A 544 13.21 -38.76 11.77
CA ARG A 544 12.66 -37.57 11.08
C ARG A 544 12.76 -36.28 11.90
N LYS A 545 13.67 -36.21 12.88
CA LYS A 545 13.95 -34.99 13.65
C LYS A 545 15.32 -34.43 13.26
N ILE A 546 15.36 -33.19 12.79
CA ILE A 546 16.62 -32.48 12.54
C ILE A 546 17.14 -31.96 13.89
N PRO A 547 18.42 -32.23 14.27
CA PRO A 547 18.99 -31.69 15.50
C PRO A 547 18.93 -30.15 15.54
N ASP A 548 18.44 -29.58 16.64
CA ASP A 548 18.15 -28.14 16.74
C ASP A 548 19.41 -27.27 16.56
N GLU A 549 20.56 -27.74 17.04
CA GLU A 549 21.84 -27.04 16.83
C GLU A 549 22.29 -27.06 15.37
N PHE A 550 22.07 -28.18 14.67
CA PHE A 550 22.36 -28.26 13.24
C PHE A 550 21.42 -27.34 12.47
N LYS A 551 20.13 -27.34 12.81
CA LYS A 551 19.13 -26.43 12.24
C LYS A 551 19.52 -24.97 12.42
N ARG A 552 19.99 -24.58 13.61
CA ARG A 552 20.50 -23.22 13.90
C ARG A 552 21.70 -22.85 13.01
N GLN A 553 22.65 -23.76 12.82
CA GLN A 553 23.77 -23.53 11.90
C GLN A 553 23.29 -23.32 10.46
N MET A 554 22.27 -24.06 10.03
CA MET A 554 21.68 -23.92 8.69
C MET A 554 20.94 -22.60 8.51
N PHE A 555 20.29 -22.05 9.55
CA PHE A 555 19.68 -20.72 9.46
C PHE A 555 20.71 -19.62 9.21
N TYR A 556 21.86 -19.65 9.89
CA TYR A 556 22.93 -18.69 9.62
C TYR A 556 23.55 -18.88 8.22
N THR A 557 23.72 -20.13 7.77
CA THR A 557 24.18 -20.41 6.40
C THR A 557 23.19 -19.94 5.34
N PHE A 558 21.90 -20.12 5.58
CA PHE A 558 20.86 -19.63 4.69
C PHE A 558 20.85 -18.09 4.61
N GLY A 559 20.97 -17.42 5.76
CA GLY A 559 21.13 -15.96 5.83
C GLY A 559 22.33 -15.47 5.01
N ASP A 560 23.50 -16.10 5.18
CA ASP A 560 24.69 -15.76 4.39
C ASP A 560 24.47 -15.91 2.89
N TYR A 561 23.82 -17.00 2.45
CA TYR A 561 23.53 -17.20 1.03
C TYR A 561 22.59 -16.12 0.51
N ARG A 562 21.51 -15.82 1.24
CA ARG A 562 20.57 -14.75 0.91
C ARG A 562 21.30 -13.42 0.75
N ASP A 563 22.13 -13.05 1.71
CA ASP A 563 22.84 -11.76 1.71
C ASP A 563 23.93 -11.68 0.63
N ILE A 564 24.42 -12.81 0.08
CA ILE A 564 25.29 -12.84 -1.10
C ILE A 564 24.50 -12.64 -2.41
N CYS A 565 23.21 -12.97 -2.40
CA CYS A 565 22.34 -12.88 -3.57
C CYS A 565 21.72 -11.49 -3.76
N LEU A 566 21.57 -10.75 -2.66
CA LEU A 566 21.16 -9.34 -2.63
C LEU A 566 22.37 -8.45 -2.97
#